data_AF-A0A2S7XUE3-F1
#
_entry.id   AF-A0A2S7XUE3-F1
#
_cell.length_a   1.000
_cell.length_b   1.000
_cell.length_c   1.000
_cell.angle_alpha   90.00
_cell.angle_beta   90.00
_cell.angle_gamma   90.00
#
_symmetry.space_group_name_H-M   'P 1'
#
loop_
_entity.id
_entity.type
_entity.pdbx_description
1 polymer ?
#
loop_
_entity_poly.entity_id
_entity_poly.type
_entity_poly.pdbx_seq_one_letter_code
_entity_poly.pdbx_strand_id
1 'polypeptide(L)'
;MTTAAPSVFRRTLIAFGSFRRIFKDPDFAQAVAQLATDDDISPPASVVAPAPAAIPLATAAPDAALLLLGLLQREGRLVDFLHENIQSYSDQEVGAAARVVHHGCQRVLNEYLTITPVRDELEGSRVTLQRGFDASAIRPTGQVVGEPPFTGTLLHRGWRVAETRLPQLTSTHDLRILAAAEVEL
;
A
#
# COMPACT_ATOMS: atom_id res chain seq x y z
N MET A 1 -9.46 45.61 -13.41
CA MET A 1 -8.23 45.82 -14.21
C MET A 1 -7.06 45.25 -13.43
N THR A 2 -6.56 44.07 -13.79
CA THR A 2 -5.53 43.36 -13.02
C THR A 2 -4.18 44.01 -13.29
N THR A 3 -3.68 44.81 -12.34
CA THR A 3 -2.38 45.47 -12.47
C THR A 3 -1.28 44.43 -12.27
N ALA A 4 -0.47 44.19 -13.31
CA ALA A 4 0.66 43.28 -13.20
C ALA A 4 1.63 43.73 -12.10
N ALA A 5 2.20 42.79 -11.35
CA ALA A 5 3.10 43.09 -10.26
C ALA A 5 4.36 43.82 -10.77
N PRO A 6 4.87 44.85 -10.06
CA PRO A 6 6.03 45.62 -10.50
C PRO A 6 7.28 44.75 -10.63
N SER A 7 8.18 45.09 -11.56
CA SER A 7 9.46 44.39 -11.72
C SER A 7 10.40 44.60 -10.53
N VAL A 8 11.37 43.71 -10.32
CA VAL A 8 12.31 43.75 -9.19
C VAL A 8 13.03 45.10 -9.10
N PHE A 9 13.56 45.62 -10.22
CA PHE A 9 14.20 46.93 -10.28
C PHE A 9 13.27 48.07 -9.83
N ARG A 10 12.00 48.04 -10.23
CA ARG A 10 11.01 49.04 -9.84
C ARG A 10 10.66 48.94 -8.35
N ARG A 11 10.59 47.73 -7.80
CA ARG A 11 10.38 47.49 -6.36
C ARG A 11 11.53 48.04 -5.53
N THR A 12 12.78 47.82 -5.96
CA THR A 12 13.96 48.35 -5.28
C THR A 12 13.95 49.87 -5.24
N LEU A 13 13.65 50.54 -6.37
CA LEU A 13 13.54 52.00 -6.42
C LEU A 13 12.42 52.53 -5.52
N ILE A 14 11.26 51.86 -5.50
CA ILE A 14 10.15 52.21 -4.61
C ILE A 14 10.56 52.07 -3.14
N ALA A 15 11.26 51.00 -2.76
CA ALA A 15 11.70 50.78 -1.39
C ALA A 15 12.65 51.88 -0.90
N PHE A 16 13.69 52.21 -1.66
CA PHE A 16 14.63 53.28 -1.29
C PHE A 16 13.97 54.66 -1.27
N GLY A 17 13.10 54.95 -2.24
CA GLY A 17 12.36 56.21 -2.30
C GLY A 17 11.40 56.38 -1.12
N SER A 18 10.68 55.32 -0.75
CA SER A 18 9.72 55.32 0.36
C SER A 18 10.43 55.44 1.70
N PHE A 19 11.54 54.72 1.90
CA PHE A 19 12.35 54.79 3.12
C PHE A 19 12.77 56.23 3.45
N ARG A 20 13.32 56.95 2.47
CA ARG A 20 13.74 58.34 2.67
C ARG A 20 12.55 59.28 2.90
N ARG A 21 11.39 58.99 2.29
CA ARG A 21 10.20 59.81 2.40
C ARG A 21 9.53 59.68 3.76
N ILE A 22 9.51 58.48 4.34
CA ILE A 22 8.94 58.22 5.68
C ILE A 22 9.57 59.14 6.75
N PHE A 23 10.88 59.41 6.69
CA PHE A 23 11.53 60.30 7.66
C PHE A 23 11.25 61.79 7.45
N LYS A 24 10.73 62.20 6.28
CA LYS A 24 10.56 63.61 5.91
C LYS A 24 9.12 64.06 5.87
N ASP A 25 8.19 63.14 5.75
CA ASP A 25 6.77 63.39 5.50
C ASP A 25 5.93 62.57 6.50
N PRO A 26 5.44 63.21 7.59
CA PRO A 26 4.75 62.53 8.67
C PRO A 26 3.40 61.92 8.21
N ASP A 27 2.71 62.56 7.27
CA ASP A 27 1.43 62.07 6.73
C ASP A 27 1.67 60.79 5.90
N PHE A 28 2.73 60.76 5.11
CA PHE A 28 3.14 59.56 4.37
C PHE A 28 3.55 58.42 5.32
N ALA A 29 4.26 58.72 6.40
CA ALA A 29 4.63 57.74 7.41
C ALA A 29 3.40 57.11 8.07
N GLN A 30 2.37 57.92 8.37
CA GLN A 30 1.12 57.43 8.95
C GLN A 30 0.34 56.54 7.98
N ALA A 31 0.29 56.88 6.70
CA ALA A 31 -0.36 56.06 5.67
C ALA A 31 0.32 54.68 5.51
N VAL A 32 1.66 54.64 5.54
CA VAL A 32 2.42 53.38 5.49
C VAL A 32 2.21 52.55 6.77
N ALA A 33 2.13 53.19 7.94
CA ALA A 33 1.86 52.50 9.19
C ALA A 33 0.46 51.85 9.23
N GLN A 34 -0.55 52.53 8.68
CA GLN A 34 -1.90 51.98 8.55
C GLN A 34 -1.91 50.75 7.64
N LEU A 35 -1.23 50.80 6.49
CA LEU A 35 -1.08 49.66 5.58
C LEU A 35 -0.31 48.47 6.19
N ALA A 36 0.60 48.72 7.13
CA ALA A 36 1.33 47.68 7.85
C ALA A 36 0.50 47.07 9.01
N THR A 37 -0.56 47.75 9.44
CA THR A 37 -1.46 47.31 10.51
C THR A 37 -2.67 46.57 9.96
N ASP A 38 -3.05 46.80 8.70
CA ASP A 38 -3.99 45.95 7.95
C ASP A 38 -3.34 44.56 7.73
N ASP A 39 -3.58 43.67 8.68
CA ASP A 39 -3.03 42.30 8.79
C ASP A 39 -3.63 41.31 7.77
N ASP A 40 -4.11 41.81 6.62
CA ASP A 40 -4.74 40.99 5.56
C ASP A 40 -3.73 40.46 4.53
N ILE A 41 -2.47 40.30 4.96
CA ILE A 41 -1.44 39.55 4.24
C ILE A 41 -0.88 38.47 5.17
N SER A 42 -1.78 37.65 5.71
CA SER A 42 -1.37 36.29 6.05
C SER A 42 -0.97 35.59 4.74
N PRO A 43 0.22 34.93 4.65
CA PRO A 43 0.45 33.98 3.57
C PRO A 43 -0.72 32.99 3.56
N PRO A 44 -1.22 32.52 2.40
CA PRO A 44 -2.32 31.57 2.39
C PRO A 44 -1.91 30.42 3.30
N ALA A 45 -2.63 30.27 4.41
CA ALA A 45 -2.40 29.19 5.33
C ALA A 45 -2.37 27.93 4.48
N SER A 46 -1.25 27.21 4.49
CA SER A 46 -1.20 25.88 3.92
C SER A 46 -2.39 25.14 4.53
N VAL A 47 -3.40 24.89 3.71
CA VAL A 47 -4.54 24.07 4.08
C VAL A 47 -3.91 22.71 4.34
N VAL A 48 -3.55 22.44 5.59
CA VAL A 48 -3.23 21.10 6.05
C VAL A 48 -4.54 20.36 5.89
N ALA A 49 -4.67 19.71 4.74
CA ALA A 49 -5.78 18.79 4.50
C ALA A 49 -5.89 17.88 5.72
N PRO A 50 -7.09 17.69 6.28
CA PRO A 50 -7.26 16.85 7.45
C PRO A 50 -6.62 15.49 7.14
N ALA A 51 -5.70 15.06 8.00
CA ALA A 51 -5.10 13.75 7.90
C ALA A 51 -6.25 12.73 7.78
N PRO A 52 -6.25 11.85 6.77
CA PRO A 52 -7.34 10.89 6.58
C PRO A 52 -7.52 10.12 7.88
N ALA A 53 -8.74 10.15 8.43
CA ALA A 53 -9.09 9.45 9.65
C ALA A 53 -8.64 8.00 9.52
N ALA A 54 -7.83 7.54 10.49
CA ALA A 54 -7.36 6.16 10.52
C ALA A 54 -8.57 5.23 10.50
N ILE A 55 -8.70 4.44 9.43
CA ILE A 55 -9.74 3.44 9.32
C ILE A 55 -9.53 2.44 10.47
N PRO A 56 -10.52 2.23 11.36
CA PRO A 56 -10.36 1.31 12.48
C PRO A 56 -10.07 -0.10 11.95
N LEU A 57 -9.00 -0.71 12.49
CA LEU A 57 -8.60 -2.08 12.16
C LEU A 57 -9.70 -3.05 12.62
N ALA A 58 -10.29 -3.78 11.68
CA ALA A 58 -11.21 -4.87 11.99
C ALA A 58 -10.44 -6.17 12.24
N THR A 59 -10.84 -6.92 13.27
CA THR A 59 -10.31 -8.28 13.51
C THR A 59 -10.90 -9.22 12.45
N ALA A 60 -10.03 -9.92 11.71
CA ALA A 60 -10.46 -10.93 10.75
C ALA A 60 -11.14 -12.10 11.47
N ALA A 61 -12.16 -12.71 10.85
CA ALA A 61 -12.78 -13.93 11.35
C ALA A 61 -11.76 -15.09 11.29
N PRO A 62 -11.28 -15.62 12.44
CA PRO A 62 -10.16 -16.55 12.46
C PRO A 62 -10.53 -17.94 11.91
N ASP A 63 -11.81 -18.30 11.95
CA ASP A 63 -12.29 -19.65 11.67
C ASP A 63 -12.00 -20.11 10.23
N ALA A 64 -12.21 -19.24 9.23
CA ALA A 64 -11.92 -19.58 7.83
C ALA A 64 -10.43 -19.77 7.57
N ALA A 65 -9.58 -19.01 8.27
CA ALA A 65 -8.12 -19.14 8.17
C ALA A 65 -7.65 -20.45 8.81
N LEU A 66 -8.17 -20.79 10.00
CA LEU A 66 -7.87 -22.04 10.69
C LEU A 66 -8.37 -23.26 9.90
N LEU A 67 -9.56 -23.16 9.30
CA LEU A 67 -10.11 -24.20 8.44
C LEU A 67 -9.20 -24.47 7.23
N LEU A 68 -8.78 -23.41 6.51
CA LEU A 68 -7.88 -23.56 5.37
C LEU A 68 -6.53 -24.15 5.81
N LEU A 69 -5.99 -23.71 6.94
CA LEU A 69 -4.74 -24.24 7.49
C LEU A 69 -4.86 -25.73 7.87
N GLY A 70 -5.99 -26.14 8.45
CA GLY A 70 -6.28 -27.55 8.74
C GLY A 70 -6.36 -28.41 7.48
N LEU A 71 -6.99 -27.90 6.41
CA LEU A 71 -7.03 -28.59 5.10
C LEU A 71 -5.62 -28.76 4.51
N LEU A 72 -4.81 -27.70 4.54
CA LEU A 72 -3.41 -27.74 4.09
C LEU A 72 -2.56 -28.71 4.92
N GLN A 73 -2.80 -28.81 6.22
CA GLN A 73 -2.12 -29.78 7.07
C GLN A 73 -2.56 -31.21 6.74
N ARG A 74 -3.85 -31.48 6.63
CA ARG A 74 -4.39 -32.82 6.38
C ARG A 74 -3.91 -33.42 5.06
N GLU A 75 -3.96 -32.65 3.98
CA GLU A 75 -3.59 -33.15 2.65
C GLU A 75 -2.11 -32.93 2.31
N GLY A 76 -1.51 -31.88 2.85
CA GLY A 76 -0.16 -31.42 2.46
C GLY A 76 0.91 -31.55 3.54
N ARG A 77 0.57 -31.87 4.80
CA ARG A 77 1.50 -31.87 5.93
C ARG A 77 2.29 -30.56 6.07
N LEU A 78 1.67 -29.44 5.71
CA LEU A 78 2.35 -28.14 5.64
C LEU A 78 2.92 -27.71 6.99
N VAL A 79 2.13 -27.86 8.06
CA VAL A 79 2.53 -27.44 9.41
C VAL A 79 3.67 -28.32 9.91
N ASP A 80 3.61 -29.64 9.66
CA ASP A 80 4.70 -30.55 10.02
C ASP A 80 5.99 -30.18 9.29
N PHE A 81 5.91 -29.93 7.98
CA PHE A 81 7.07 -29.59 7.16
C PHE A 81 7.74 -28.27 7.61
N LEU A 82 6.94 -27.27 8.00
CA LEU A 82 7.46 -25.97 8.47
C LEU A 82 8.02 -26.02 9.90
N HIS A 83 7.54 -26.94 10.73
CA HIS A 83 8.08 -27.15 12.08
C HIS A 83 9.30 -28.09 12.12
N GLU A 84 9.53 -28.86 11.05
CA GLU A 84 10.69 -29.73 10.94
C GLU A 84 12.00 -28.93 10.82
N ASN A 85 13.05 -29.34 11.53
CA ASN A 85 14.36 -28.71 11.38
C ASN A 85 15.11 -29.34 10.21
N ILE A 86 15.06 -28.67 9.06
CA ILE A 86 15.65 -29.21 7.84
C ILE A 86 17.18 -29.03 7.71
N GLN A 87 17.86 -28.40 8.68
CA GLN A 87 19.27 -28.01 8.54
C GLN A 87 20.25 -29.17 8.30
N SER A 88 19.96 -30.35 8.86
CA SER A 88 20.82 -31.53 8.74
C SER A 88 20.53 -32.38 7.50
N TYR A 89 19.46 -32.08 6.76
CA TYR A 89 19.06 -32.86 5.59
C TYR A 89 19.74 -32.35 4.33
N SER A 90 20.00 -33.27 3.40
CA SER A 90 20.49 -32.91 2.07
C SER A 90 19.41 -32.25 1.21
N ASP A 91 19.82 -31.49 0.20
CA ASP A 91 18.90 -30.92 -0.80
C ASP A 91 18.04 -31.99 -1.47
N GLN A 92 18.55 -33.21 -1.63
CA GLN A 92 17.82 -34.32 -2.21
C GLN A 92 16.69 -34.80 -1.30
N GLU A 93 16.94 -34.93 0.01
CA GLU A 93 15.94 -35.32 1.00
C GLU A 93 14.88 -34.22 1.17
N VAL A 94 15.31 -32.97 1.31
CA VAL A 94 14.40 -31.81 1.37
C VAL A 94 13.56 -31.73 0.09
N GLY A 95 14.17 -31.88 -1.07
CA GLY A 95 13.47 -31.87 -2.35
C GLY A 95 12.49 -33.03 -2.52
N ALA A 96 12.77 -34.20 -1.94
CA ALA A 96 11.83 -35.33 -1.95
C ALA A 96 10.59 -35.03 -1.08
N ALA A 97 10.80 -34.56 0.15
CA ALA A 97 9.72 -34.18 1.06
C ALA A 97 8.90 -33.00 0.52
N ALA A 98 9.57 -31.95 0.01
CA ALA A 98 8.93 -30.75 -0.51
C ALA A 98 8.00 -31.05 -1.69
N ARG A 99 8.32 -32.03 -2.56
CA ARG A 99 7.43 -32.41 -3.67
C ARG A 99 6.11 -33.02 -3.17
N VAL A 100 6.16 -33.83 -2.11
CA VAL A 100 4.96 -34.42 -1.49
C VAL A 100 4.09 -33.31 -0.89
N VAL A 101 4.70 -32.44 -0.07
CA VAL A 101 4.02 -31.31 0.58
C VAL A 101 3.42 -30.36 -0.45
N HIS A 102 4.20 -30.01 -1.48
CA HIS A 102 3.77 -29.15 -2.59
C HIS A 102 2.53 -29.73 -3.29
N HIS A 103 2.56 -31.00 -3.67
CA HIS A 103 1.43 -31.62 -4.35
C HIS A 103 0.15 -31.65 -3.49
N GLY A 104 0.28 -31.96 -2.20
CA GLY A 104 -0.84 -31.95 -1.26
C GLY A 104 -1.42 -30.54 -1.06
N CYS A 105 -0.57 -29.54 -0.84
CA CYS A 105 -1.01 -28.14 -0.72
C CYS A 105 -1.65 -27.63 -2.02
N GLN A 106 -1.07 -27.97 -3.18
CA GLN A 106 -1.61 -27.59 -4.48
C GLN A 106 -3.00 -28.18 -4.72
N ARG A 107 -3.23 -29.44 -4.33
CA ARG A 107 -4.56 -30.06 -4.37
C ARG A 107 -5.59 -29.25 -3.57
N VAL A 108 -5.27 -28.90 -2.32
CA VAL A 108 -6.15 -28.10 -1.45
C VAL A 108 -6.48 -26.76 -2.09
N LEU A 109 -5.46 -26.04 -2.58
CA LEU A 109 -5.68 -24.74 -3.22
C LEU A 109 -6.59 -24.86 -4.44
N ASN A 110 -6.37 -25.85 -5.31
CA ASN A 110 -7.19 -26.05 -6.51
C ASN A 110 -8.63 -26.47 -6.20
N GLU A 111 -8.83 -27.28 -5.17
CA GLU A 111 -10.15 -27.75 -4.74
C GLU A 111 -10.99 -26.58 -4.20
N TYR A 112 -10.40 -25.80 -3.28
CA TYR A 112 -11.14 -24.81 -2.51
C TYR A 112 -11.05 -23.37 -3.02
N LEU A 113 -10.08 -23.05 -3.89
CA LEU A 113 -9.87 -21.69 -4.40
C LEU A 113 -9.73 -21.68 -5.93
N THR A 114 -10.29 -20.66 -6.57
CA THR A 114 -9.96 -20.31 -7.96
C THR A 114 -8.95 -19.17 -7.92
N ILE A 115 -7.65 -19.48 -8.07
CA ILE A 115 -6.57 -18.48 -8.06
C ILE A 115 -6.24 -18.06 -9.50
N THR A 116 -6.32 -16.77 -9.78
CA THR A 116 -6.05 -16.20 -11.10
C THR A 116 -5.09 -15.02 -11.00
N PRO A 117 -4.39 -14.66 -12.09
CA PRO A 117 -3.50 -13.52 -12.06
C PRO A 117 -4.28 -12.21 -11.87
N VAL A 118 -3.63 -11.21 -11.26
CA VAL A 118 -4.20 -9.86 -11.17
C VAL A 118 -4.19 -9.15 -12.53
N ARG A 119 -3.15 -9.42 -13.32
CA ARG A 119 -2.91 -8.91 -14.68
C ARG A 119 -2.82 -10.04 -15.69
N ASP A 120 -3.52 -9.91 -16.80
CA ASP A 120 -3.55 -10.96 -17.82
C ASP A 120 -2.31 -10.95 -18.72
N GLU A 121 -1.61 -9.82 -18.84
CA GLU A 121 -0.39 -9.71 -19.63
C GLU A 121 0.71 -10.66 -19.13
N LEU A 122 1.60 -11.07 -20.03
CA LEU A 122 2.75 -11.90 -19.67
C LEU A 122 3.76 -11.09 -18.85
N GLU A 123 4.44 -11.77 -17.92
CA GLU A 123 5.62 -11.20 -17.26
C GLU A 123 6.68 -10.84 -18.30
N GLY A 124 7.33 -9.70 -18.14
CA GLY A 124 8.23 -9.11 -19.14
C GLY A 124 7.54 -8.21 -20.16
N SER A 125 6.20 -8.15 -20.20
CA SER A 125 5.48 -7.26 -21.11
C SER A 125 5.59 -5.80 -20.66
N ARG A 126 5.59 -4.88 -21.63
CA ARG A 126 5.49 -3.44 -21.36
C ARG A 126 4.05 -3.08 -20.99
N VAL A 127 3.86 -2.44 -19.84
CA VAL A 127 2.55 -2.03 -19.32
C VAL A 127 2.57 -0.55 -18.97
N THR A 128 1.45 0.13 -19.20
CA THR A 128 1.24 1.51 -18.78
C THR A 128 0.12 1.58 -17.74
N LEU A 129 0.47 2.02 -16.53
CA LEU A 129 -0.46 2.28 -15.44
C LEU A 129 -1.04 3.69 -15.62
N GLN A 130 -2.33 3.77 -15.89
CA GLN A 130 -3.03 5.03 -16.10
C GLN A 130 -3.32 5.75 -14.77
N ARG A 131 -3.68 7.03 -14.84
CA ARG A 131 -4.17 7.76 -13.66
C ARG A 131 -5.42 7.05 -13.11
N GLY A 132 -5.45 6.84 -11.79
CA GLY A 132 -6.53 6.11 -11.13
C GLY A 132 -6.39 4.57 -11.18
N PHE A 133 -5.20 4.04 -11.46
CA PHE A 133 -4.97 2.59 -11.31
C PHE A 133 -5.22 2.13 -9.86
N ASP A 134 -5.64 0.88 -9.69
CA ASP A 134 -5.90 0.29 -8.38
C ASP A 134 -4.59 0.04 -7.61
N ALA A 135 -4.30 0.92 -6.65
CA ALA A 135 -3.11 0.84 -5.80
C ALA A 135 -3.16 -0.30 -4.78
N SER A 136 -4.30 -0.96 -4.58
CA SER A 136 -4.40 -2.16 -3.74
C SER A 136 -4.00 -3.43 -4.49
N ALA A 137 -4.23 -3.45 -5.81
CA ALA A 137 -3.93 -4.60 -6.67
C ALA A 137 -2.55 -4.49 -7.38
N ILE A 138 -2.06 -3.27 -7.58
CA ILE A 138 -0.83 -3.02 -8.34
C ILE A 138 0.13 -2.18 -7.50
N ARG A 139 1.34 -2.69 -7.34
CA ARG A 139 2.44 -1.98 -6.68
C ARG A 139 3.49 -1.56 -7.70
N PRO A 140 3.54 -0.28 -8.12
CA PRO A 140 4.65 0.22 -8.93
C PRO A 140 5.96 0.13 -8.15
N THR A 141 7.02 -0.34 -8.81
CA THR A 141 8.37 -0.44 -8.22
C THR A 141 9.39 0.26 -9.11
N GLY A 142 10.43 0.86 -8.52
CA GLY A 142 11.47 1.60 -9.24
C GLY A 142 11.33 3.12 -9.07
N GLN A 143 11.85 3.89 -10.04
CA GLN A 143 11.82 5.35 -10.01
C GLN A 143 10.44 5.88 -10.42
N VAL A 144 9.52 5.94 -9.47
CA VAL A 144 8.17 6.47 -9.67
C VAL A 144 8.17 7.96 -9.29
N VAL A 145 8.41 8.82 -10.28
CA VAL A 145 8.41 10.29 -10.10
C VAL A 145 7.29 10.89 -10.94
N GLY A 146 6.60 11.88 -10.37
CA GLY A 146 5.48 12.56 -11.02
C GLY A 146 4.16 11.79 -10.88
N GLU A 147 3.19 12.18 -11.70
CA GLU A 147 1.87 11.54 -11.73
C GLU A 147 1.79 10.50 -12.86
N PRO A 148 0.89 9.51 -12.75
CA PRO A 148 0.58 8.63 -13.88
C PRO A 148 0.22 9.43 -15.15
N PRO A 149 0.48 8.89 -16.35
CA PRO A 149 0.75 7.47 -16.60
C PRO A 149 2.19 7.03 -16.33
N PHE A 150 2.34 5.89 -15.65
CA PHE A 150 3.65 5.24 -15.46
C PHE A 150 3.81 4.10 -16.46
N THR A 151 4.94 4.05 -17.16
CA THR A 151 5.23 2.95 -18.10
C THR A 151 6.43 2.16 -17.62
N GLY A 152 6.27 0.84 -17.57
CA GLY A 152 7.31 -0.07 -17.10
C GLY A 152 7.12 -1.48 -17.65
N THR A 153 7.84 -2.42 -17.06
CA THR A 153 7.76 -3.85 -17.39
C THR A 153 7.03 -4.57 -16.28
N LEU A 154 6.04 -5.40 -16.62
CA LEU A 154 5.34 -6.24 -15.64
C LEU A 154 6.29 -7.33 -15.13
N LEU A 155 6.75 -7.21 -13.89
CA LEU A 155 7.68 -8.19 -13.30
C LEU A 155 6.98 -9.44 -12.78
N HIS A 156 5.82 -9.27 -12.16
CA HIS A 156 5.00 -10.36 -11.65
C HIS A 156 3.52 -10.02 -11.84
N ARG A 157 2.71 -10.98 -12.30
CA ARG A 157 1.29 -10.74 -12.63
C ARG A 157 0.38 -10.54 -11.43
N GLY A 158 0.89 -10.85 -10.24
CA GLY A 158 0.11 -10.90 -9.01
C GLY A 158 -0.82 -12.11 -8.99
N TRP A 159 -1.38 -12.40 -7.83
CA TRP A 159 -2.38 -13.45 -7.66
C TRP A 159 -3.60 -12.86 -6.96
N ARG A 160 -4.78 -13.25 -7.41
CA ARG A 160 -6.06 -12.98 -6.75
C ARG A 160 -6.85 -14.26 -6.62
N VAL A 161 -7.70 -14.31 -5.62
CA VAL A 161 -8.72 -15.35 -5.50
C VAL A 161 -9.98 -14.83 -6.19
N ALA A 162 -10.39 -15.49 -7.27
CA ALA A 162 -11.62 -15.19 -7.99
C ALA A 162 -12.85 -15.85 -7.35
N GLU A 163 -12.65 -16.99 -6.67
CA GLU A 163 -13.73 -17.77 -6.04
C GLU A 163 -13.19 -18.56 -4.84
N THR A 164 -14.04 -18.78 -3.84
CA THR A 164 -13.74 -19.56 -2.64
C THR A 164 -14.87 -20.55 -2.36
N ARG A 165 -14.52 -21.82 -2.12
CA ARG A 165 -15.43 -22.95 -1.96
C ARG A 165 -15.16 -23.74 -0.69
N LEU A 166 -14.87 -23.06 0.42
CA LEU A 166 -14.49 -23.72 1.68
C LEU A 166 -15.61 -24.65 2.21
N PRO A 167 -15.25 -25.76 2.88
CA PRO A 167 -16.22 -26.63 3.52
C PRO A 167 -17.11 -25.90 4.54
N GLN A 168 -18.35 -26.35 4.69
CA GLN A 168 -19.24 -25.83 5.72
C GLN A 168 -18.83 -26.34 7.10
N LEU A 169 -18.85 -25.45 8.09
CA LEU A 169 -18.52 -25.75 9.47
C LEU A 169 -19.74 -26.32 10.20
N THR A 170 -19.54 -27.39 10.97
CA THR A 170 -20.50 -27.83 11.98
C THR A 170 -20.01 -27.37 13.36
N SER A 171 -20.92 -27.06 14.28
CA SER A 171 -20.60 -26.47 15.59
C SER A 171 -19.82 -27.38 16.55
N THR A 172 -19.48 -28.60 16.14
CA THR A 172 -18.87 -29.65 16.96
C THR A 172 -17.35 -29.79 16.79
N HIS A 173 -16.72 -29.10 15.83
CA HIS A 173 -15.30 -29.24 15.55
C HIS A 173 -14.50 -28.04 16.08
N ASP A 174 -13.51 -28.26 16.94
CA ASP A 174 -12.58 -27.20 17.38
C ASP A 174 -11.52 -26.98 16.30
N LEU A 175 -11.67 -25.89 15.53
CA LEU A 175 -10.75 -25.53 14.45
C LEU A 175 -9.34 -25.15 14.92
N ARG A 176 -9.12 -25.00 16.23
CA ARG A 176 -7.79 -24.79 16.78
C ARG A 176 -6.95 -26.08 16.75
N ILE A 177 -7.59 -27.24 16.60
CA ILE A 177 -6.92 -28.54 16.46
C ILE A 177 -6.73 -28.80 14.95
N LEU A 178 -5.54 -28.50 14.44
CA LEU A 178 -5.21 -28.65 13.01
C LEU A 178 -4.95 -30.11 12.60
N ALA A 179 -4.47 -30.92 13.55
CA ALA A 179 -4.29 -32.36 13.42
C ALA A 179 -4.42 -32.99 14.82
N ALA A 180 -5.07 -34.15 14.91
CA ALA A 180 -5.19 -34.88 16.17
C ALA A 180 -3.86 -35.59 16.51
N ALA A 181 -3.58 -35.74 17.80
CA ALA A 181 -2.47 -36.57 18.25
C ALA A 181 -2.84 -38.06 18.08
N GLU A 182 -1.93 -38.84 17.49
CA GLU A 182 -2.08 -40.28 17.31
C GLU A 182 -1.34 -41.02 18.42
N VAL A 183 -2.00 -42.00 19.06
CA VAL A 183 -1.45 -42.81 20.16
C VAL A 183 -1.65 -44.28 19.84
N GLU A 184 -0.56 -45.04 19.76
CA GLU A 184 -0.57 -46.49 19.60
C GLU A 184 -0.72 -47.19 20.98
N LEU A 185 -1.50 -48.28 21.04
CA LEU A 185 -1.78 -49.07 22.25
C LEU A 185 -1.37 -50.53 22.10
#